data_AF-A0A366D5W8-F1
#
_entry.id   AF-A0A366D5W8-F1
#
_cell.length_a   1.000
_cell.length_b   1.000
_cell.length_c   1.000
_cell.angle_alpha   90.00
_cell.angle_beta   90.00
_cell.angle_gamma   90.00
#
_symmetry.space_group_name_H-M   'P 1'
#
loop_
_entity.id
_entity.type
_entity.pdbx_description
1 polymer ?
#
loop_
_entity_poly.entity_id
_entity_poly.type
_entity_poly.pdbx_seq_one_letter_code
_entity_poly.pdbx_strand_id
1 'polypeptide(L)'
;MKTHARDKVTIEGICDYAGVSRFTLFSGFKEYFGDSPLGWLKKYRMTQVRHALMNSNSRTKVSSMAMEWGFNHFGRFSQEYQLFFGELPSQTLSQNKEV
;
A
#
# COMPACT_ATOMS: atom_id res chain seq x y z
N MET A 1 1.18 -0.94 13.02
CA MET A 1 1.09 -0.35 11.65
C MET A 1 -0.06 -0.89 10.80
N LYS A 2 -0.33 -2.20 10.73
CA LYS A 2 -1.38 -2.76 9.85
C LYS A 2 -2.78 -2.17 10.07
N THR A 3 -3.18 -1.96 11.32
CA THR A 3 -4.50 -1.42 11.71
C THR A 3 -4.76 0.01 11.23
N HIS A 4 -3.72 0.86 11.24
CA HIS A 4 -3.78 2.26 10.81
C HIS A 4 -3.21 2.47 9.41
N ALA A 5 -3.13 1.40 8.62
CA ALA A 5 -2.46 1.45 7.33
C ALA A 5 -3.18 2.37 6.33
N ARG A 6 -4.44 2.75 6.54
CA ARG A 6 -5.19 3.67 5.66
C ARG A 6 -5.04 5.14 6.06
N ASP A 7 -4.54 5.41 7.26
CA ASP A 7 -4.45 6.75 7.82
C ASP A 7 -3.23 7.52 7.26
N LYS A 8 -3.18 8.84 7.48
CA LYS A 8 -1.97 9.62 7.25
C LYS A 8 -0.93 9.25 8.31
N VAL A 9 -0.07 8.29 7.98
CA VAL A 9 1.02 7.85 8.84
C VAL A 9 2.26 8.73 8.60
N THR A 10 2.74 9.38 9.65
CA THR A 10 4.03 10.10 9.66
C THR A 10 5.10 9.27 10.36
N ILE A 11 6.36 9.49 10.01
CA ILE A 11 7.49 8.82 10.68
C ILE A 11 7.52 9.18 12.15
N GLU A 12 7.27 10.45 12.46
CA GLU A 12 7.19 11.01 13.80
C GLU A 12 6.10 10.31 14.60
N GLY A 13 4.90 10.17 14.05
CA GLY A 13 3.80 9.47 14.73
C GLY A 13 4.09 7.99 14.97
N ILE A 14 4.84 7.32 14.08
CA ILE A 14 5.29 5.94 14.31
C ILE A 14 6.30 5.89 15.47
N CYS A 15 7.26 6.82 15.48
CA CYS A 15 8.28 6.91 16.52
C CYS A 15 7.65 7.16 17.90
N ASP A 16 6.74 8.12 17.98
CA ASP A 16 6.04 8.49 19.21
C ASP A 16 5.19 7.32 19.73
N TYR A 17 4.44 6.65 18.86
CA TYR A 17 3.64 5.49 19.24
C TYR A 17 4.48 4.28 19.68
N ALA A 18 5.61 4.04 19.01
CA ALA A 18 6.49 2.93 19.31
C ALA A 18 7.49 3.23 20.45
N GLY A 19 7.61 4.48 20.90
CA GLY A 19 8.57 4.90 21.92
C GLY A 19 10.04 4.78 21.47
N VAL A 20 10.32 4.92 20.17
CA VAL A 20 11.67 4.72 19.61
C VAL A 20 12.14 5.94 18.81
N SER A 21 13.45 6.10 18.69
CA SER A 21 14.03 7.11 17.82
C SER A 21 13.81 6.78 16.34
N ARG A 22 13.88 7.79 15.46
CA ARG A 22 13.88 7.60 14.00
C ARG A 22 14.98 6.64 13.55
N PHE A 23 16.18 6.73 14.15
CA PHE A 23 17.28 5.84 13.81
C PHE A 23 16.91 4.37 14.11
N THR A 24 16.44 4.10 15.34
CA THR A 24 16.00 2.77 15.78
C THR A 24 14.87 2.22 14.91
N LEU A 25 13.90 3.07 14.54
CA LEU A 25 12.81 2.67 13.66
C LEU A 25 13.32 2.24 12.28
N PHE A 26 14.15 3.07 11.64
CA PHE A 26 14.69 2.78 10.31
C PHE A 26 15.67 1.60 10.32
N SER A 27 16.54 1.51 11.32
CA SER A 27 17.48 0.40 11.46
C SER A 27 16.73 -0.92 11.66
N GLY A 28 15.73 -0.95 12.54
CA GLY A 28 14.90 -2.13 12.74
C GLY A 28 14.15 -2.53 11.47
N PHE A 29 13.54 -1.59 10.76
CA PHE A 29 12.86 -1.90 9.50
C PHE A 29 13.81 -2.44 8.42
N LYS A 30 15.02 -1.88 8.33
CA LYS A 30 16.04 -2.38 7.41
C LYS A 30 16.54 -3.77 7.80
N GLU A 31 16.71 -4.04 9.08
CA GLU A 31 17.18 -5.34 9.61
C GLU A 31 16.12 -6.45 9.43
N TYR A 32 14.88 -6.20 9.81
CA TYR A 32 13.82 -7.21 9.81
C TYR A 32 13.08 -7.33 8.48
N PHE A 33 12.98 -6.25 7.70
CA PHE A 33 12.18 -6.21 6.46
C PHE A 33 12.97 -5.81 5.21
N GLY A 34 14.25 -5.43 5.35
CA GLY A 34 15.07 -4.99 4.22
C GLY A 34 14.60 -3.69 3.55
N ASP A 35 13.71 -2.93 4.20
CA ASP A 35 13.07 -1.75 3.61
C ASP A 35 12.94 -0.62 4.65
N SER A 36 12.62 0.59 4.20
CA SER A 36 12.22 1.69 5.06
C SER A 36 10.80 1.47 5.61
N PRO A 37 10.43 2.08 6.75
CA PRO A 37 9.08 1.98 7.31
C PRO A 37 7.98 2.38 6.32
N LEU A 38 8.21 3.46 5.56
CA LEU A 38 7.27 3.94 4.54
C LEU A 38 7.27 3.08 3.28
N GLY A 39 8.42 2.52 2.88
CA GLY A 39 8.50 1.58 1.77
C GLY A 39 7.73 0.30 2.06
N TRP A 40 7.92 -0.25 3.27
CA TRP A 40 7.15 -1.39 3.76
C TRP A 40 5.65 -1.09 3.82
N LEU A 41 5.26 0.07 4.37
CA LEU A 41 3.85 0.48 4.43
C LEU A 41 3.24 0.63 3.04
N LYS A 42 3.99 1.19 2.07
CA LYS A 42 3.55 1.32 0.69
C LYS A 42 3.29 -0.06 0.07
N LYS A 43 4.24 -0.99 0.19
CA LYS A 43 4.09 -2.37 -0.30
C LYS A 43 2.86 -3.05 0.31
N TYR A 44 2.69 -2.91 1.63
CA TYR A 44 1.53 -3.43 2.33
C TYR A 44 0.22 -2.86 1.75
N ARG A 45 0.13 -1.53 1.58
CA ARG A 45 -1.05 -0.87 0.97
C ARG A 45 -1.31 -1.38 -0.45
N MET A 46 -0.28 -1.53 -1.28
CA MET A 46 -0.42 -2.04 -2.65
C MET A 46 -0.98 -3.47 -2.68
N THR A 47 -0.47 -4.35 -1.81
CA THR A 47 -1.00 -5.71 -1.65
C THR A 47 -2.45 -5.70 -1.22
N GLN A 48 -2.82 -4.82 -0.29
CA GLN A 48 -4.22 -4.72 0.14
C GLN A 48 -5.15 -4.18 -0.96
N VAL A 49 -4.69 -3.22 -1.77
CA VAL A 49 -5.45 -2.77 -2.96
C VAL A 49 -5.66 -3.93 -3.92
N ARG A 50 -4.62 -4.73 -4.20
CA ARG A 50 -4.74 -5.93 -5.04
C ARG A 50 -5.80 -6.89 -4.50
N HIS A 51 -5.73 -7.23 -3.21
CA HIS A 51 -6.74 -8.10 -2.59
C HIS A 51 -8.15 -7.51 -2.66
N ALA A 52 -8.31 -6.20 -2.47
CA ALA A 52 -9.60 -5.55 -2.60
C ALA A 52 -10.12 -5.64 -4.04
N LEU A 53 -9.27 -5.38 -5.04
CA LEU A 53 -9.63 -5.49 -6.46
C LEU A 53 -10.03 -6.92 -6.84
N MET A 54 -9.28 -7.93 -6.39
CA MET A 54 -9.55 -9.34 -6.65
C MET A 54 -10.83 -9.87 -5.99
N ASN A 55 -11.33 -9.21 -4.94
CA ASN A 55 -12.57 -9.58 -4.24
C ASN A 55 -13.73 -8.62 -4.55
N SER A 56 -13.50 -7.62 -5.40
CA SER A 56 -14.48 -6.61 -5.72
C SER A 56 -15.40 -7.06 -6.86
N ASN A 57 -16.51 -6.35 -7.07
CA ASN A 57 -17.43 -6.64 -8.16
C ASN A 57 -17.23 -5.68 -9.34
N SER A 58 -17.95 -5.91 -10.42
CA SER A 58 -17.78 -5.18 -11.68
C SER A 58 -18.03 -3.66 -11.61
N ARG A 59 -18.66 -3.16 -10.53
CA ARG A 59 -18.91 -1.74 -10.27
C ARG A 59 -17.78 -1.03 -9.53
N THR A 60 -16.79 -1.76 -9.01
CA THR A 60 -15.68 -1.15 -8.27
C THR A 60 -14.75 -0.38 -9.20
N LYS A 61 -14.34 0.81 -8.76
CA LYS A 61 -13.39 1.66 -9.48
C LYS A 61 -12.01 1.54 -8.84
N VAL A 62 -11.00 1.33 -9.67
CA VAL A 62 -9.59 1.29 -9.25
C VAL A 62 -9.20 2.56 -8.49
N SER A 63 -9.65 3.74 -8.96
CA SER A 63 -9.37 5.02 -8.31
C SER A 63 -9.95 5.11 -6.89
N SER A 64 -11.17 4.61 -6.68
CA SER A 64 -11.80 4.58 -5.35
C SER A 64 -11.02 3.69 -4.39
N MET A 65 -10.59 2.50 -4.83
CA MET A 65 -9.77 1.60 -4.02
C MET A 65 -8.40 2.20 -3.72
N ALA A 66 -7.73 2.78 -4.72
CA ALA A 66 -6.45 3.45 -4.51
C ALA A 66 -6.56 4.56 -3.45
N MET A 67 -7.62 5.37 -3.52
CA MET A 67 -7.87 6.46 -2.57
C MET A 67 -8.13 5.95 -1.14
N GLU A 68 -8.91 4.89 -0.98
CA GLU A 68 -9.19 4.27 0.34
C GLU A 68 -7.92 3.78 1.05
N TRP A 69 -6.91 3.35 0.27
CA TRP A 69 -5.61 2.92 0.79
C TRP A 69 -4.56 4.04 0.83
N GLY A 70 -4.97 5.30 0.58
CA GLY A 70 -4.13 6.49 0.74
C GLY A 70 -3.27 6.84 -0.49
N PHE A 71 -3.59 6.31 -1.67
CA PHE A 71 -2.96 6.70 -2.94
C PHE A 71 -3.76 7.80 -3.63
N ASN A 72 -3.21 9.02 -3.62
CA ASN A 72 -3.86 10.19 -4.23
C ASN A 72 -3.34 10.51 -5.65
N HIS A 73 -2.23 9.88 -6.07
CA HIS A 73 -1.61 10.10 -7.38
C HIS A 73 -1.78 8.88 -8.27
N PHE A 74 -2.90 8.80 -8.99
CA PHE A 74 -3.29 7.60 -9.73
C PHE A 74 -2.30 7.15 -10.82
N GLY A 75 -1.69 8.09 -11.55
CA GLY A 75 -0.69 7.75 -12.56
C GLY A 75 0.55 7.10 -11.96
N ARG A 76 1.08 7.69 -10.88
CA ARG A 76 2.22 7.13 -10.13
C ARG A 76 1.85 5.80 -9.47
N PHE A 77 0.66 5.71 -8.90
CA PHE A 77 0.15 4.46 -8.31
C PHE A 77 0.10 3.34 -9.35
N SER A 78 -0.46 3.56 -10.54
CA SER A 78 -0.54 2.54 -11.58
C SER A 78 0.84 2.09 -12.06
N GLN A 79 1.80 3.01 -12.20
CA GLN A 79 3.18 2.67 -12.56
C GLN A 79 3.87 1.86 -11.45
N GLU A 80 3.81 2.33 -10.20
CA GLU A 80 4.37 1.59 -9.06
C GLU A 80 3.71 0.21 -8.93
N TYR A 81 2.40 0.12 -9.13
CA TYR A 81 1.65 -1.14 -9.08
C TYR A 81 2.12 -2.12 -10.17
N GLN A 82 2.29 -1.66 -11.40
CA GLN A 82 2.84 -2.47 -12.48
C GLN A 82 4.28 -2.93 -12.20
N LEU A 83 5.12 -2.05 -11.66
CA LEU A 83 6.48 -2.42 -11.28
C LEU A 83 6.52 -3.49 -10.17
N PHE A 84 5.56 -3.45 -9.24
CA PHE A 84 5.52 -4.36 -8.11
C PHE A 84 4.84 -5.70 -8.41
N PHE A 85 3.82 -5.71 -9.28
CA PHE A 85 3.00 -6.90 -9.56
C PHE A 85 3.11 -7.43 -11.00
N GLY A 86 3.76 -6.70 -11.90
CA GLY A 86 3.87 -7.06 -13.33
C GLY A 86 2.61 -6.81 -14.16
N GLU A 87 1.55 -6.27 -13.55
CA GLU A 87 0.26 -6.01 -14.21
C GLU A 87 -0.32 -4.67 -13.75
N LEU A 88 -1.22 -4.08 -14.51
CA LEU A 88 -1.95 -2.88 -14.13
C LEU A 88 -3.10 -3.22 -13.16
N PRO A 89 -3.45 -2.29 -12.26
CA PRO A 89 -4.59 -2.52 -11.34
C PRO A 89 -5.92 -2.71 -12.08
N SER A 90 -6.06 -2.14 -13.29
CA SER A 90 -7.20 -2.39 -14.17
C SER A 90 -7.24 -3.81 -14.73
N GLN A 91 -6.09 -4.42 -14.99
CA GLN A 91 -5.99 -5.81 -15.45
C GLN A 91 -6.41 -6.77 -14.33
N THR A 92 -5.93 -6.55 -13.10
CA THR A 92 -6.35 -7.30 -11.91
C THR A 92 -7.86 -7.23 -11.71
N LEU A 93 -8.47 -6.05 -11.91
CA LEU A 93 -9.93 -5.88 -11.82
C LEU A 93 -10.68 -6.58 -12.98
N SER A 94 -10.12 -6.55 -14.19
CA SER A 94 -10.73 -7.21 -15.36
C SER A 94 -10.79 -8.72 -15.19
N GLN A 95 -9.72 -9.33 -14.67
CA GLN A 95 -9.64 -10.76 -14.42
C GLN A 95 -10.72 -11.26 -13.45
N ASN A 96 -11.13 -10.42 -12.49
CA ASN A 96 -12.25 -10.75 -11.61
C ASN A 96 -13.61 -10.72 -12.32
N LYS A 97 -13.80 -9.85 -13.33
CA LYS A 97 -15.07 -9.76 -14.06
C LYS A 97 -15.37 -10.96 -14.95
N GLU A 98 -14.38 -11.80 -15.23
CA GLU A 98 -14.47 -12.93 -16.15
C GLU A 98 -14.79 -14.27 -15.44
N VAL A 99 -15.04 -14.24 -14.11
CA VAL A 99 -15.41 -15.40 -13.29
C VAL A 99 -16.82 -15.26 -12.74
#